data_AF-A0A1E4GJU7-F1
#
_entry.id   AF-A0A1E4GJU7-F1
#
_cell.length_a   1.000
_cell.length_b   1.000
_cell.length_c   1.000
_cell.angle_alpha   90.00
_cell.angle_beta   90.00
_cell.angle_gamma   90.00
#
_symmetry.space_group_name_H-M   'P 1'
#
loop_
_entity.id
_entity.type
_entity.pdbx_description
1 polymer ?
#
loop_
_entity_poly.entity_id
_entity_poly.type
_entity_poly.pdbx_seq_one_letter_code
_entity_poly.pdbx_strand_id
1 'polypeptide(L)'
;MDHIDSPILPVSSDITPEDALREPHPATMTRPVAPAQIHDDRTVTFRVQAPDTAMAELHLRNQNPDTFPMHRGADGVWEVTVGPLDAEIYEYGFLIAGAMFNTGSLAIPGSPPRHYELLDVPHGELVLHIYYSKVQQRHRRLHVYVPPSYRQGEDERFPVLYLFPANTEDEWVRLGRAQNTLDNGIAEGKIRPAIVVMPNNEVGPRPVAALENAAVMERELIEEIMPFIENRYRTLPGREHRAIAGLSFGAGTAFIVGMRHLAHFAYLGEFSTGLFGGAQTKPWNVGYAAYDPGKVAPDLYDSVSRDGTRLRLLYMSVGSQDPRAPYQRQVLSTFEAHGFEPVFKTFKGAHDWKVFSNSLADFAQRLFR
;
A
#
# COMPACT_ATOMS: atom_id res chain seq x y z
N MET A 1 82.54 16.27 12.41
CA MET A 1 82.82 14.97 13.04
C MET A 1 81.47 14.28 13.12
N ASP A 2 81.01 13.62 12.05
CA ASP A 2 81.51 12.32 11.59
C ASP A 2 81.39 11.32 12.77
N HIS A 3 80.69 10.18 12.68
CA HIS A 3 80.40 9.38 11.49
C HIS A 3 79.63 8.08 11.92
N ILE A 4 78.84 7.48 10.99
CA ILE A 4 78.62 6.01 10.76
C ILE A 4 77.49 5.31 11.57
N ASP A 5 76.58 4.42 11.09
CA ASP A 5 76.29 3.74 9.79
C ASP A 5 74.81 3.26 9.74
N SER A 6 74.31 3.00 8.52
CA SER A 6 73.04 2.28 8.16
C SER A 6 73.16 0.73 8.38
N PRO A 7 72.22 -0.24 8.05
CA PRO A 7 70.97 -0.20 7.23
C PRO A 7 69.77 -1.17 7.60
N ILE A 8 68.59 -0.88 7.03
CA ILE A 8 67.56 -1.72 6.31
C ILE A 8 67.23 -3.21 6.73
N LEU A 9 65.96 -3.41 7.20
CA LEU A 9 64.87 -4.42 6.95
C LEU A 9 65.13 -5.97 7.09
N PRO A 10 64.16 -6.79 7.62
CA PRO A 10 62.86 -7.04 6.98
C PRO A 10 61.61 -7.21 7.88
N VAL A 11 60.48 -7.10 7.19
CA VAL A 11 59.08 -7.36 7.57
C VAL A 11 58.87 -8.82 7.95
N SER A 12 58.18 -9.08 9.07
CA SER A 12 57.21 -10.19 9.17
C SER A 12 56.24 -9.95 10.32
N SER A 13 54.96 -9.99 9.96
CA SER A 13 53.81 -10.53 10.70
C SER A 13 53.70 -10.23 12.20
N ASP A 14 52.72 -9.41 12.59
CA ASP A 14 51.51 -9.98 13.19
C ASP A 14 50.46 -8.89 13.49
N ILE A 15 49.32 -9.04 12.80
CA ILE A 15 47.93 -8.86 13.27
C ILE A 15 47.65 -7.59 14.10
N THR A 16 47.00 -6.60 13.47
CA THR A 16 46.38 -5.49 14.21
C THR A 16 45.09 -5.97 14.92
N PRO A 17 44.68 -5.34 16.03
CA PRO A 17 43.51 -5.75 16.83
C PRO A 17 42.12 -5.56 16.16
N GLU A 18 42.07 -5.39 14.84
CA GLU A 18 40.81 -5.19 14.10
C GLU A 18 40.24 -6.46 13.47
N ASP A 19 41.00 -7.56 13.41
CA ASP A 19 40.51 -8.82 12.81
C ASP A 19 39.86 -9.80 13.82
N ALA A 20 39.82 -9.47 15.12
CA ALA A 20 39.39 -10.40 16.17
C ALA A 20 37.94 -10.25 16.67
N LEU A 21 37.13 -9.34 16.14
CA LEU A 21 35.71 -9.21 16.53
C LEU A 21 34.81 -8.88 15.35
N ARG A 22 34.66 -9.85 14.45
CA ARG A 22 33.45 -9.98 13.63
C ARG A 22 32.95 -11.40 13.77
N GLU A 23 32.24 -11.67 14.86
CA GLU A 23 31.26 -12.76 14.81
C GLU A 23 30.35 -12.49 13.61
N PRO A 24 30.06 -13.50 12.76
CA PRO A 24 29.16 -13.30 11.64
C PRO A 24 27.82 -12.83 12.21
N HIS A 25 27.42 -11.61 11.84
CA HIS A 25 26.10 -11.10 12.19
C HIS A 25 25.07 -12.12 11.67
N PRO A 26 24.02 -12.49 12.44
CA PRO A 26 23.00 -13.46 12.01
C PRO A 26 22.26 -13.08 10.72
N ALA A 27 22.55 -11.91 10.15
CA ALA A 27 22.06 -11.43 8.86
C ALA A 27 22.78 -12.07 7.65
N THR A 28 23.98 -12.66 7.82
CA THR A 28 24.84 -12.98 6.67
C THR A 28 24.40 -14.23 5.87
N MET A 29 23.49 -15.06 6.41
CA MET A 29 23.01 -16.28 5.73
C MET A 29 21.48 -16.43 5.69
N THR A 30 20.71 -15.43 6.12
CA THR A 30 19.25 -15.52 6.16
C THR A 30 18.63 -15.24 4.80
N ARG A 31 18.24 -16.29 4.06
CA ARG A 31 17.62 -16.16 2.73
C ARG A 31 16.42 -17.09 2.58
N PRO A 32 15.35 -16.68 1.88
CA PRO A 32 14.30 -17.62 1.49
C PRO A 32 14.91 -18.72 0.62
N VAL A 33 14.60 -19.97 0.92
CA VAL A 33 15.08 -21.12 0.14
C VAL A 33 14.25 -21.28 -1.13
N ALA A 34 12.96 -20.97 -1.04
CA ALA A 34 11.99 -21.00 -2.13
C ALA A 34 10.79 -20.10 -1.79
N PRO A 35 9.94 -19.74 -2.77
CA PRO A 35 8.61 -19.18 -2.50
C PRO A 35 7.79 -20.08 -1.58
N ALA A 36 6.85 -19.49 -0.82
CA ALA A 36 5.92 -20.27 -0.01
C ALA A 36 5.12 -21.24 -0.89
N GLN A 37 5.04 -22.50 -0.47
CA GLN A 37 4.37 -23.57 -1.20
C GLN A 37 2.93 -23.68 -0.72
N ILE A 38 1.97 -23.40 -1.60
CA ILE A 38 0.53 -23.58 -1.34
C ILE A 38 0.15 -25.00 -1.75
N HIS A 39 -0.49 -25.75 -0.86
CA HIS A 39 -0.99 -27.10 -1.12
C HIS A 39 -2.48 -27.08 -1.49
N ASP A 40 -2.97 -28.18 -2.07
CA ASP A 40 -4.36 -28.31 -2.54
C ASP A 40 -5.40 -28.15 -1.41
N ASP A 41 -5.04 -28.50 -0.18
CA ASP A 41 -5.87 -28.34 1.01
C ASP A 41 -5.78 -26.93 1.64
N ARG A 42 -5.11 -25.98 0.97
CA ARG A 42 -4.81 -24.62 1.44
C ARG A 42 -3.94 -24.53 2.68
N THR A 43 -3.24 -25.60 3.05
CA THR A 43 -2.07 -25.47 3.91
C THR A 43 -0.92 -24.84 3.12
N VAL A 44 -0.01 -24.16 3.82
CA VAL A 44 1.12 -23.46 3.20
C VAL A 44 2.39 -23.77 3.95
N THR A 45 3.41 -24.22 3.23
CA THR A 45 4.74 -24.46 3.77
C THR A 45 5.67 -23.28 3.50
N PHE A 46 6.27 -22.75 4.56
CA PHE A 46 7.24 -21.67 4.52
C PHE A 46 8.63 -22.20 4.88
N ARG A 47 9.66 -21.72 4.17
CA ARG A 47 11.05 -22.16 4.34
C ARG A 47 12.02 -21.00 4.34
N VAL A 48 12.98 -20.99 5.28
CA VAL A 48 14.05 -19.99 5.35
C VAL A 48 15.37 -20.65 5.76
N GLN A 49 16.46 -20.34 5.06
CA GLN A 49 17.80 -20.74 5.46
C GLN A 49 18.23 -19.84 6.61
N ALA A 50 18.55 -20.40 7.77
CA ALA A 50 19.11 -19.66 8.91
C ALA A 50 19.92 -20.62 9.78
N PRO A 51 21.13 -21.04 9.35
CA PRO A 51 21.86 -22.13 10.00
C PRO A 51 22.32 -21.77 11.42
N ASP A 52 22.63 -20.50 11.67
CA ASP A 52 23.27 -20.05 12.91
C ASP A 52 22.29 -19.57 13.99
N THR A 53 20.98 -19.69 13.75
CA THR A 53 19.97 -19.33 14.77
C THR A 53 19.58 -20.54 15.61
N ALA A 54 19.26 -20.30 16.89
CA ALA A 54 18.66 -21.29 17.77
C ALA A 54 17.12 -21.34 17.65
N MET A 55 16.51 -20.30 17.08
CA MET A 55 15.06 -20.17 16.94
C MET A 55 14.69 -19.41 15.68
N ALA A 56 13.70 -19.93 14.97
CA ALA A 56 13.02 -19.24 13.87
C ALA A 56 11.51 -19.41 14.03
N GLU A 57 10.78 -18.34 13.73
CA GLU A 57 9.32 -18.35 13.72
C GLU A 57 8.82 -17.72 12.42
N LEU A 58 7.74 -18.26 11.87
CA LEU A 58 6.97 -17.60 10.83
C LEU A 58 6.03 -16.61 11.50
N HIS A 59 6.02 -15.36 11.04
CA HIS A 59 5.04 -14.37 11.42
C HIS A 59 4.06 -14.14 10.28
N LEU A 60 2.78 -14.49 10.46
CA LEU A 60 1.67 -14.11 9.60
C LEU A 60 1.00 -12.86 10.16
N ARG A 61 1.16 -11.74 9.47
CA ARG A 61 0.70 -10.44 9.95
C ARG A 61 -0.81 -10.44 10.22
N ASN A 62 -1.18 -9.89 11.37
CA ASN A 62 -2.57 -9.67 11.80
C ASN A 62 -3.45 -10.93 11.80
N GLN A 63 -2.84 -12.09 12.07
CA GLN A 63 -3.55 -13.35 12.30
C GLN A 63 -3.62 -13.67 13.80
N ASN A 64 -4.38 -14.70 14.19
CA ASN A 64 -4.41 -15.19 15.56
C ASN A 64 -4.45 -16.74 15.56
N PRO A 65 -3.38 -17.42 16.01
CA PRO A 65 -2.07 -16.86 16.36
C PRO A 65 -1.41 -16.17 15.15
N ASP A 66 -0.56 -15.16 15.39
CA ASP A 66 0.20 -14.45 14.35
C ASP A 66 1.60 -15.04 14.14
N THR A 67 2.06 -15.89 15.04
CA THR A 67 3.43 -16.40 15.05
C THR A 67 3.42 -17.91 15.22
N PHE A 68 4.25 -18.60 14.45
CA PHE A 68 4.31 -20.06 14.37
C PHE A 68 5.75 -20.53 14.49
N PRO A 69 6.09 -21.39 15.47
CA PRO A 69 7.45 -21.91 15.60
C PRO A 69 7.81 -22.77 14.39
N MET A 70 9.05 -22.63 13.92
CA MET A 70 9.58 -23.42 12.81
C MET A 70 10.47 -24.56 13.31
N HIS A 71 10.61 -25.61 12.51
CA HIS A 71 11.48 -26.74 12.77
C HIS A 71 12.74 -26.65 11.92
N ARG A 72 13.92 -26.79 12.56
CA ARG A 72 15.23 -26.78 11.87
C ARG A 72 15.55 -28.17 11.30
N GLY A 73 15.76 -28.22 9.99
CA GLY A 73 16.32 -29.36 9.28
C GLY A 73 17.84 -29.52 9.48
N ALA A 74 18.37 -30.68 9.09
CA ALA A 74 19.80 -31.00 9.20
C ALA A 74 20.68 -30.12 8.29
N ASP A 75 20.09 -29.55 7.24
CA ASP A 75 20.68 -28.63 6.25
C ASP A 75 20.65 -27.15 6.70
N GLY A 76 20.13 -26.87 7.91
CA GLY A 76 19.99 -25.52 8.44
C GLY A 76 18.80 -24.72 7.86
N VAL A 77 17.90 -25.40 7.13
CA VAL A 77 16.64 -24.83 6.67
C VAL A 77 15.61 -24.94 7.79
N TRP A 78 14.90 -23.85 8.07
CA TRP A 78 13.76 -23.84 8.98
C TRP A 78 12.47 -23.95 8.18
N GLU A 79 11.57 -24.82 8.61
CA GLU A 79 10.30 -25.08 7.94
C GLU A 79 9.11 -25.02 8.92
N VAL A 80 7.97 -24.51 8.44
CA VAL A 80 6.67 -24.68 9.09
C VAL A 80 5.58 -24.82 8.04
N THR A 81 4.57 -25.66 8.32
CA THR A 81 3.34 -25.72 7.53
C THR A 81 2.19 -25.21 8.37
N VAL A 82 1.47 -24.22 7.84
CA VAL A 82 0.34 -23.55 8.51
C VAL A 82 -0.91 -23.68 7.67
N GLY A 83 -2.08 -23.61 8.32
CA GLY A 83 -3.38 -23.65 7.66
C GLY A 83 -4.23 -24.85 8.09
N PRO A 84 -5.32 -25.13 7.36
CA PRO A 84 -5.71 -24.50 6.09
C PRO A 84 -6.02 -23.00 6.23
N LEU A 85 -5.62 -22.19 5.23
CA LEU A 85 -5.87 -20.75 5.19
C LEU A 85 -7.11 -20.41 4.33
N ASP A 86 -7.84 -19.36 4.72
CA ASP A 86 -8.93 -18.80 3.91
C ASP A 86 -8.39 -18.23 2.58
N ALA A 87 -9.23 -18.18 1.54
CA ALA A 87 -8.87 -17.59 0.25
C ALA A 87 -8.75 -16.06 0.33
N GLU A 88 -7.60 -15.58 0.79
CA GLU A 88 -7.27 -14.18 1.06
C GLU A 88 -5.81 -13.86 0.74
N ILE A 89 -5.47 -12.56 0.76
CA ILE A 89 -4.08 -12.07 0.73
C ILE A 89 -3.52 -12.04 2.15
N TYR A 90 -2.35 -12.64 2.33
CA TYR A 90 -1.60 -12.69 3.59
C TYR A 90 -0.24 -12.03 3.42
N GLU A 91 0.16 -11.24 4.40
CA GLU A 91 1.52 -10.75 4.55
C GLU A 91 2.25 -11.59 5.59
N TYR A 92 3.51 -11.88 5.33
CA TYR A 92 4.32 -12.69 6.23
C TYR A 92 5.76 -12.17 6.33
N GLY A 93 6.48 -12.64 7.34
CA GLY A 93 7.93 -12.51 7.47
C GLY A 93 8.47 -13.57 8.42
N PHE A 94 9.79 -13.66 8.55
CA PHE A 94 10.46 -14.62 9.42
C PHE A 94 11.10 -13.89 10.60
N LEU A 95 10.74 -14.28 11.82
CA LEU A 95 11.37 -13.82 13.04
C LEU A 95 12.57 -14.71 13.34
N ILE A 96 13.77 -14.19 13.15
CA ILE A 96 15.05 -14.89 13.40
C ILE A 96 15.75 -14.17 14.55
N ALA A 97 15.97 -14.86 15.67
CA ALA A 97 16.52 -14.28 16.89
C ALA A 97 15.82 -12.97 17.33
N GLY A 98 14.49 -12.90 17.15
CA GLY A 98 13.65 -11.75 17.51
C GLY A 98 13.61 -10.60 16.51
N ALA A 99 14.37 -10.67 15.40
CA ALA A 99 14.32 -9.66 14.34
C ALA A 99 13.57 -10.18 13.10
N MET A 100 12.84 -9.29 12.43
CA MET A 100 12.04 -9.61 11.24
C MET A 100 12.89 -9.58 9.96
N PHE A 101 12.84 -10.65 9.17
CA PHE A 101 13.53 -10.79 7.89
C PHE A 101 12.60 -11.29 6.79
N ASN A 102 12.98 -11.02 5.53
CA ASN A 102 12.38 -11.63 4.34
C ASN A 102 10.84 -11.54 4.31
N THR A 103 10.32 -10.32 4.40
CA THR A 103 8.88 -10.08 4.34
C THR A 103 8.34 -10.29 2.93
N GLY A 104 7.10 -10.75 2.83
CA GLY A 104 6.46 -11.03 1.56
C GLY A 104 4.94 -11.02 1.66
N SER A 105 4.29 -11.22 0.52
CA SER A 105 2.86 -11.43 0.43
C SER A 105 2.53 -12.69 -0.37
N LEU A 106 1.39 -13.27 -0.06
CA LEU A 106 0.90 -14.55 -0.55
C LEU A 106 -0.61 -14.39 -0.78
N ALA A 107 -1.14 -14.90 -1.88
CA ALA A 107 -2.58 -14.97 -2.11
C ALA A 107 -3.00 -16.43 -2.16
N ILE A 108 -3.95 -16.82 -1.30
CA ILE A 108 -4.53 -18.16 -1.28
C ILE A 108 -5.68 -18.20 -2.30
N PRO A 109 -5.65 -19.12 -3.28
CA PRO A 109 -6.66 -19.16 -4.33
C PRO A 109 -8.04 -19.55 -3.79
N GLY A 110 -9.07 -18.92 -4.35
CA GLY A 110 -10.47 -19.18 -4.08
C GLY A 110 -11.10 -20.21 -5.01
N SER A 111 -12.24 -20.74 -4.57
CA SER A 111 -13.16 -21.48 -5.44
C SER A 111 -14.59 -21.06 -5.08
N PRO A 112 -15.24 -20.16 -5.85
CA PRO A 112 -14.76 -19.54 -7.10
C PRO A 112 -13.56 -18.61 -6.90
N PRO A 113 -12.80 -18.29 -7.98
CA PRO A 113 -11.67 -17.37 -7.89
C PRO A 113 -12.05 -16.00 -7.33
N ARG A 114 -11.15 -15.42 -6.55
CA ARG A 114 -11.27 -14.08 -5.98
C ARG A 114 -10.93 -13.02 -7.03
N HIS A 115 -11.47 -11.81 -6.84
CA HIS A 115 -11.33 -10.72 -7.81
C HIS A 115 -9.87 -10.33 -8.11
N TYR A 116 -8.92 -10.59 -7.21
CA TYR A 116 -7.50 -10.26 -7.37
C TYR A 116 -6.68 -11.41 -8.00
N GLU A 117 -7.28 -12.55 -8.30
CA GLU A 117 -6.60 -13.68 -8.95
C GLU A 117 -6.38 -13.39 -10.43
N LEU A 118 -5.31 -13.96 -11.00
CA LEU A 118 -5.03 -13.85 -12.43
C LEU A 118 -5.95 -14.83 -13.17
N LEU A 119 -6.88 -14.30 -13.96
CA LEU A 119 -7.83 -15.09 -14.75
C LEU A 119 -7.55 -14.92 -16.24
N ASP A 120 -8.09 -15.83 -17.05
CA ASP A 120 -8.05 -15.73 -18.51
C ASP A 120 -9.10 -14.72 -19.01
N VAL A 121 -8.76 -13.43 -18.89
CA VAL A 121 -9.56 -12.28 -19.33
C VAL A 121 -8.68 -11.28 -20.09
N PRO A 122 -9.25 -10.36 -20.88
CA PRO A 122 -8.47 -9.27 -21.46
C PRO A 122 -7.77 -8.46 -20.35
N HIS A 123 -6.46 -8.24 -20.52
CA HIS A 123 -5.65 -7.53 -19.54
C HIS A 123 -5.34 -6.10 -19.96
N GLY A 124 -5.47 -5.17 -19.03
CA GLY A 124 -5.00 -3.81 -19.19
C GLY A 124 -3.47 -3.72 -19.14
N GLU A 125 -2.94 -2.52 -19.38
CA GLU A 125 -1.50 -2.29 -19.35
C GLU A 125 -1.13 -1.47 -18.13
N LEU A 126 -0.02 -1.85 -17.50
CA LEU A 126 0.56 -1.14 -16.37
C LEU A 126 1.89 -0.50 -16.80
N VAL A 127 1.97 0.83 -16.72
CA VAL A 127 3.14 1.59 -17.12
C VAL A 127 3.72 2.35 -15.93
N LEU A 128 5.00 2.11 -15.63
CA LEU A 128 5.76 2.93 -14.69
C LEU A 128 6.27 4.19 -15.41
N HIS A 129 5.92 5.36 -14.89
CA HIS A 129 6.45 6.64 -15.34
C HIS A 129 7.44 7.20 -14.33
N ILE A 130 8.52 7.79 -14.86
CA ILE A 130 9.45 8.62 -14.10
C ILE A 130 9.30 10.05 -14.63
N TYR A 131 9.05 11.01 -13.75
CA TYR A 131 8.92 12.42 -14.11
C TYR A 131 9.70 13.29 -13.12
N TYR A 132 10.12 14.48 -13.54
CA TYR A 132 10.76 15.44 -12.63
C TYR A 132 9.68 16.31 -11.98
N SER A 133 9.55 16.23 -10.66
CA SER A 133 8.63 17.07 -9.90
C SER A 133 9.28 18.42 -9.58
N LYS A 134 8.63 19.52 -9.99
CA LYS A 134 9.05 20.87 -9.59
C LYS A 134 8.60 21.21 -8.17
N VAL A 135 7.56 20.55 -7.67
CA VAL A 135 7.11 20.72 -6.28
C VAL A 135 8.17 20.18 -5.31
N GLN A 136 8.77 19.02 -5.63
CA GLN A 136 9.73 18.33 -4.76
C GLN A 136 11.19 18.43 -5.22
N GLN A 137 11.46 19.04 -6.38
CA GLN A 137 12.80 19.21 -6.95
C GLN A 137 13.57 17.89 -7.09
N ARG A 138 12.88 16.83 -7.53
CA ARG A 138 13.46 15.50 -7.73
C ARG A 138 12.66 14.66 -8.71
N HIS A 139 13.29 13.61 -9.23
CA HIS A 139 12.57 12.59 -9.97
C HIS A 139 11.62 11.80 -9.06
N ARG A 140 10.40 11.61 -9.56
CA ARG A 140 9.28 10.94 -8.92
C ARG A 140 8.79 9.82 -9.82
N ARG A 141 8.08 8.87 -9.23
CA ARG A 141 7.52 7.70 -9.89
C ARG A 141 6.01 7.62 -9.68
N LEU A 142 5.30 7.12 -10.68
CA LEU A 142 3.90 6.73 -10.58
C LEU A 142 3.62 5.55 -11.52
N HIS A 143 2.67 4.70 -11.17
CA HIS A 143 2.11 3.73 -12.11
C HIS A 143 0.83 4.27 -12.73
N VAL A 144 0.63 3.95 -14.01
CA VAL A 144 -0.65 4.15 -14.69
C VAL A 144 -1.13 2.82 -15.22
N TYR A 145 -2.31 2.41 -14.80
CA TYR A 145 -3.07 1.34 -15.44
C TYR A 145 -4.00 1.95 -16.49
N VAL A 146 -4.03 1.34 -17.68
CA VAL A 146 -5.04 1.60 -18.72
C VAL A 146 -5.85 0.34 -18.98
N PRO A 147 -7.18 0.44 -19.20
CA PRO A 147 -8.03 -0.74 -19.34
C PRO A 147 -7.74 -1.49 -20.65
N PRO A 148 -8.16 -2.77 -20.79
CA PRO A 148 -7.94 -3.56 -22.00
C PRO A 148 -8.48 -2.89 -23.28
N SER A 149 -9.56 -2.11 -23.18
CA SER A 149 -10.15 -1.38 -24.30
C SER A 149 -9.33 -0.16 -24.75
N TYR A 150 -8.31 0.28 -23.98
CA TYR A 150 -7.52 1.47 -24.31
C TYR A 150 -6.77 1.36 -25.64
N ARG A 151 -6.51 0.17 -26.17
CA ARG A 151 -5.87 -0.01 -27.48
C ARG A 151 -6.85 -0.34 -28.62
N GLN A 152 -8.15 -0.43 -28.34
CA GLN A 152 -9.14 -0.90 -29.32
C GLN A 152 -9.69 0.20 -30.24
N GLY A 153 -9.47 1.47 -29.90
CA GLY A 153 -9.85 2.61 -30.74
C GLY A 153 -9.13 3.87 -30.30
N GLU A 154 -8.96 4.84 -31.20
CA GLU A 154 -8.17 6.06 -30.97
C GLU A 154 -8.97 7.22 -30.35
N ASP A 155 -10.30 7.20 -30.47
CA ASP A 155 -11.17 8.32 -30.02
C ASP A 155 -11.77 8.15 -28.61
N GLU A 156 -11.80 6.93 -28.07
CA GLU A 156 -12.38 6.67 -26.74
C GLU A 156 -11.59 7.37 -25.62
N ARG A 157 -12.31 8.04 -24.72
CA ARG A 157 -11.73 8.70 -23.55
C ARG A 157 -12.24 8.03 -22.28
N PHE A 158 -11.39 7.99 -21.27
CA PHE A 158 -11.62 7.24 -20.05
C PHE A 158 -11.69 8.16 -18.82
N PRO A 159 -12.55 7.86 -17.84
CA PRO A 159 -12.47 8.51 -16.54
C PRO A 159 -11.18 8.10 -15.81
N VAL A 160 -10.79 8.87 -14.80
CA VAL A 160 -9.52 8.69 -14.08
C VAL A 160 -9.76 8.49 -12.59
N LEU A 161 -9.21 7.42 -12.02
CA LEU A 161 -9.09 7.20 -10.59
C LEU A 161 -7.65 7.47 -10.14
N TYR A 162 -7.45 8.42 -9.24
CA TYR A 162 -6.18 8.61 -8.54
C TYR A 162 -6.19 7.78 -7.25
N LEU A 163 -5.43 6.69 -7.25
CA LEU A 163 -5.45 5.65 -6.21
C LEU A 163 -4.15 5.68 -5.40
N PHE A 164 -4.19 6.32 -4.23
CA PHE A 164 -3.04 6.57 -3.38
C PHE A 164 -2.62 5.30 -2.60
N PRO A 165 -1.37 4.85 -2.75
CA PRO A 165 -0.78 3.85 -1.87
C PRO A 165 -0.48 4.45 -0.50
N ALA A 166 -0.22 3.62 0.51
CA ALA A 166 0.30 4.14 1.77
C ALA A 166 1.66 4.79 1.52
N ASN A 167 2.57 4.09 0.85
CA ASN A 167 3.95 4.52 0.64
C ASN A 167 4.26 4.66 -0.86
N THR A 168 4.76 3.60 -1.49
CA THR A 168 5.30 3.62 -2.85
C THR A 168 4.25 3.30 -3.90
N GLU A 169 4.45 3.82 -5.11
CA GLU A 169 3.53 3.68 -6.25
C GLU A 169 3.25 2.24 -6.70
N ASP A 170 4.07 1.28 -6.28
CA ASP A 170 3.92 -0.14 -6.63
C ASP A 170 3.04 -0.93 -5.65
N GLU A 171 2.67 -0.38 -4.49
CA GLU A 171 1.96 -1.14 -3.44
C GLU A 171 0.62 -1.73 -3.94
N TRP A 172 -0.20 -0.92 -4.60
CA TRP A 172 -1.47 -1.38 -5.17
C TRP A 172 -1.30 -2.46 -6.24
N VAL A 173 -0.18 -2.45 -6.96
CA VAL A 173 0.16 -3.45 -7.98
C VAL A 173 0.66 -4.72 -7.30
N ARG A 174 1.72 -4.61 -6.51
CA ARG A 174 2.49 -5.73 -5.94
C ARG A 174 1.74 -6.44 -4.83
N LEU A 175 1.12 -5.68 -3.93
CA LEU A 175 0.45 -6.21 -2.74
C LEU A 175 -1.06 -6.30 -2.94
N GLY A 176 -1.66 -5.27 -3.54
CA GLY A 176 -3.10 -5.20 -3.75
C GLY A 176 -3.63 -5.95 -4.97
N ARG A 177 -2.74 -6.31 -5.92
CA ARG A 177 -3.09 -6.93 -7.21
C ARG A 177 -4.22 -6.17 -7.91
N ALA A 178 -4.13 -4.84 -7.89
CA ALA A 178 -5.18 -3.95 -8.39
C ALA A 178 -5.48 -4.20 -9.87
N GLN A 179 -4.47 -4.46 -10.70
CA GLN A 179 -4.65 -4.78 -12.12
C GLN A 179 -5.64 -5.93 -12.33
N ASN A 180 -5.42 -7.06 -11.66
CA ASN A 180 -6.31 -8.22 -11.77
C ASN A 180 -7.74 -7.88 -11.32
N THR A 181 -7.88 -7.12 -10.23
CA THR A 181 -9.19 -6.67 -9.73
C THR A 181 -9.94 -5.83 -10.76
N LEU A 182 -9.22 -4.93 -11.44
CA LEU A 182 -9.79 -4.07 -12.47
C LEU A 182 -10.13 -4.87 -13.73
N ASP A 183 -9.19 -5.67 -14.23
CA ASP A 183 -9.37 -6.50 -15.43
C ASP A 183 -10.55 -7.46 -15.27
N ASN A 184 -10.60 -8.21 -14.16
CA ASN A 184 -11.68 -9.16 -13.88
C ASN A 184 -13.03 -8.44 -13.75
N GLY A 185 -13.08 -7.33 -13.01
CA GLY A 185 -14.31 -6.57 -12.85
C GLY A 185 -14.79 -5.90 -14.15
N ILE A 186 -13.87 -5.50 -15.04
CA ILE A 186 -14.19 -4.98 -16.38
C ILE A 186 -14.72 -6.10 -17.27
N ALA A 187 -14.06 -7.27 -17.28
CA ALA A 187 -14.50 -8.44 -18.06
C ALA A 187 -15.89 -8.95 -17.62
N GLU A 188 -16.20 -8.86 -16.33
CA GLU A 188 -17.52 -9.17 -15.77
C GLU A 188 -18.57 -8.07 -16.01
N GLY A 189 -18.20 -6.92 -16.59
CA GLY A 189 -19.09 -5.77 -16.79
C GLY A 189 -19.49 -5.05 -15.48
N LYS A 190 -18.81 -5.33 -14.37
CA LYS A 190 -19.09 -4.73 -13.05
C LYS A 190 -18.31 -3.43 -12.82
N ILE A 191 -17.14 -3.28 -13.41
CA ILE A 191 -16.30 -2.08 -13.34
C ILE A 191 -16.30 -1.40 -14.71
N ARG A 192 -16.59 -0.09 -14.74
CA ARG A 192 -16.46 0.70 -15.96
C ARG A 192 -14.98 0.86 -16.29
N PRO A 193 -14.53 0.65 -17.55
CA PRO A 193 -13.16 0.93 -17.97
C PRO A 193 -12.71 2.34 -17.57
N ALA A 194 -11.58 2.43 -16.87
CA ALA A 194 -11.03 3.67 -16.34
C ALA A 194 -9.51 3.61 -16.30
N ILE A 195 -8.86 4.77 -16.43
CA ILE A 195 -7.44 4.92 -16.15
C ILE A 195 -7.25 4.98 -14.64
N VAL A 196 -6.28 4.23 -14.10
CA VAL A 196 -5.96 4.27 -12.67
C VAL A 196 -4.53 4.74 -12.48
N VAL A 197 -4.37 5.86 -11.77
CA VAL A 197 -3.07 6.51 -11.51
C VAL A 197 -2.70 6.24 -10.06
N MET A 198 -1.57 5.58 -9.84
CA MET A 198 -1.05 5.25 -8.52
C MET A 198 0.23 6.06 -8.28
N PRO A 199 0.13 7.24 -7.65
CA PRO A 199 1.29 8.09 -7.39
C PRO A 199 2.13 7.53 -6.24
N ASN A 200 3.44 7.76 -6.26
CA ASN A 200 4.23 7.57 -5.05
C ASN A 200 3.74 8.57 -4.00
N ASN A 201 3.59 8.15 -2.75
CA ASN A 201 3.09 8.97 -1.65
C ASN A 201 4.20 9.33 -0.63
N GLU A 202 5.42 8.83 -0.80
CA GLU A 202 6.57 9.11 0.07
C GLU A 202 7.18 10.48 -0.26
N VAL A 203 6.76 11.50 0.47
CA VAL A 203 7.21 12.89 0.28
C VAL A 203 7.98 13.48 1.46
N GLY A 204 8.06 12.77 2.59
CA GLY A 204 8.70 13.26 3.80
C GLY A 204 8.66 12.25 4.95
N PRO A 205 9.23 12.60 6.11
CA PRO A 205 9.22 11.75 7.30
C PRO A 205 7.79 11.48 7.79
N ARG A 206 7.59 10.32 8.42
CA ARG A 206 6.30 9.82 8.93
C ARG A 206 6.49 9.24 10.34
N PRO A 207 5.46 9.24 11.21
CA PRO A 207 4.09 9.74 11.02
C PRO A 207 3.87 11.22 11.38
N VAL A 208 4.87 11.90 11.94
CA VAL A 208 4.75 13.22 12.59
C VAL A 208 4.25 14.34 11.66
N ALA A 209 4.45 14.21 10.34
CA ALA A 209 4.17 15.26 9.36
C ALA A 209 3.00 14.92 8.40
N ALA A 210 1.92 14.32 8.90
CA ALA A 210 0.83 13.81 8.05
C ALA A 210 0.13 14.92 7.23
N LEU A 211 -0.17 16.06 7.86
CA LEU A 211 -0.83 17.19 7.17
C LEU A 211 0.13 17.91 6.22
N GLU A 212 1.40 18.05 6.59
CA GLU A 212 2.44 18.63 5.75
C GLU A 212 2.69 17.76 4.51
N ASN A 213 2.79 16.43 4.70
CA ASN A 213 2.91 15.48 3.60
C ASN A 213 1.68 15.54 2.67
N ALA A 214 0.48 15.67 3.24
CA ALA A 214 -0.73 15.86 2.45
C ALA A 214 -0.71 17.17 1.64
N ALA A 215 -0.22 18.27 2.20
CA ALA A 215 -0.07 19.55 1.48
C ALA A 215 0.96 19.48 0.34
N VAL A 216 2.07 18.75 0.53
CA VAL A 216 3.03 18.50 -0.56
C VAL A 216 2.39 17.67 -1.67
N MET A 217 1.68 16.59 -1.31
CA MET A 217 0.99 15.74 -2.28
C MET A 217 -0.20 16.43 -2.94
N GLU A 218 -0.86 17.37 -2.26
CA GLU A 218 -1.90 18.23 -2.83
C GLU A 218 -1.34 19.01 -4.02
N ARG A 219 -0.23 19.72 -3.80
CA ARG A 219 0.45 20.47 -4.86
C ARG A 219 0.97 19.55 -5.96
N GLU A 220 1.62 18.45 -5.60
CA GLU A 220 2.12 17.45 -6.55
C GLU A 220 1.00 16.91 -7.45
N LEU A 221 -0.16 16.60 -6.87
CA LEU A 221 -1.29 16.05 -7.62
C LEU A 221 -1.87 17.09 -8.58
N ILE A 222 -2.18 18.29 -8.09
CA ILE A 222 -2.88 19.32 -8.84
C ILE A 222 -1.98 20.01 -9.87
N GLU A 223 -0.74 20.37 -9.49
CA GLU A 223 0.17 21.15 -10.33
C GLU A 223 0.95 20.29 -11.34
N GLU A 224 1.21 19.01 -11.04
CA GLU A 224 2.12 18.17 -11.84
C GLU A 224 1.44 16.89 -12.35
N ILE A 225 0.90 16.03 -11.48
CA ILE A 225 0.41 14.70 -11.88
C ILE A 225 -0.85 14.80 -12.75
N MET A 226 -1.85 15.58 -12.36
CA MET A 226 -3.08 15.73 -13.15
C MET A 226 -2.78 16.26 -14.57
N PRO A 227 -2.01 17.37 -14.74
CA PRO A 227 -1.58 17.80 -16.06
C PRO A 227 -0.72 16.77 -16.81
N PHE A 228 0.16 16.04 -16.11
CA PHE A 228 0.97 14.98 -16.72
C PHE A 228 0.09 13.90 -17.37
N ILE A 229 -0.96 13.47 -16.66
CA ILE A 229 -1.88 12.42 -17.09
C ILE A 229 -2.79 12.92 -18.21
N GLU A 230 -3.39 14.11 -18.06
CA GLU A 230 -4.33 14.66 -19.04
C GLU A 230 -3.66 15.00 -20.39
N ASN A 231 -2.37 15.29 -20.39
CA ASN A 231 -1.61 15.54 -21.62
C ASN A 231 -1.11 14.26 -22.32
N ARG A 232 -1.05 13.12 -21.63
CA ARG A 232 -0.47 11.87 -22.15
C ARG A 232 -1.48 10.77 -22.41
N TYR A 233 -2.62 10.83 -21.72
CA TYR A 233 -3.66 9.82 -21.79
C TYR A 233 -4.97 10.42 -22.27
N ARG A 234 -5.80 9.57 -22.89
CA ARG A 234 -7.13 9.95 -23.35
C ARG A 234 -8.10 9.99 -22.18
N THR A 235 -8.05 11.08 -21.43
CA THR A 235 -8.92 11.28 -20.26
C THR A 235 -10.21 12.00 -20.65
N LEU A 236 -11.29 11.67 -19.92
CA LEU A 236 -12.52 12.45 -19.92
C LEU A 236 -12.34 13.67 -19.01
N PRO A 237 -12.71 14.88 -19.46
CA PRO A 237 -12.56 16.11 -18.67
C PRO A 237 -13.68 16.26 -17.64
N GLY A 238 -13.41 17.01 -16.57
CA GLY A 238 -14.42 17.40 -15.59
C GLY A 238 -14.53 16.44 -14.40
N ARG A 239 -15.06 16.96 -13.28
CA ARG A 239 -15.06 16.26 -11.99
C ARG A 239 -15.85 14.96 -11.97
N GLU A 240 -16.91 14.90 -12.77
CA GLU A 240 -17.79 13.73 -12.92
C GLU A 240 -17.05 12.51 -13.51
N HIS A 241 -15.82 12.71 -13.99
CA HIS A 241 -14.95 11.68 -14.55
C HIS A 241 -13.63 11.54 -13.77
N ARG A 242 -13.54 12.13 -12.58
CA ARG A 242 -12.37 12.02 -11.71
C ARG A 242 -12.74 11.54 -10.32
N ALA A 243 -12.08 10.47 -9.90
CA ALA A 243 -12.17 9.89 -8.57
C ALA A 243 -10.81 9.98 -7.86
N ILE A 244 -10.82 10.10 -6.55
CA ILE A 244 -9.63 10.04 -5.71
C ILE A 244 -9.87 9.08 -4.54
N ALA A 245 -8.95 8.16 -4.30
CA ALA A 245 -9.05 7.22 -3.19
C ALA A 245 -7.67 6.77 -2.71
N GLY A 246 -7.60 6.02 -1.62
CA GLY A 246 -6.35 5.39 -1.20
C GLY A 246 -6.54 4.42 -0.04
N LEU A 247 -5.44 3.89 0.50
CA LEU A 247 -5.42 3.05 1.71
C LEU A 247 -4.62 3.68 2.85
N SER A 248 -5.05 3.47 4.10
CA SER A 248 -4.33 3.87 5.31
C SER A 248 -3.83 5.32 5.27
N PHE A 249 -2.52 5.56 5.39
CA PHE A 249 -1.94 6.90 5.23
C PHE A 249 -2.28 7.55 3.87
N GLY A 250 -2.22 6.78 2.79
CA GLY A 250 -2.59 7.22 1.44
C GLY A 250 -4.05 7.58 1.30
N ALA A 251 -4.94 6.85 1.97
CA ALA A 251 -6.36 7.17 2.05
C ALA A 251 -6.57 8.52 2.72
N GLY A 252 -5.82 8.84 3.78
CA GLY A 252 -5.95 10.13 4.43
C GLY A 252 -5.40 11.28 3.60
N THR A 253 -4.28 11.08 2.90
CA THR A 253 -3.79 12.04 1.90
C THR A 253 -4.86 12.27 0.81
N ALA A 254 -5.35 11.20 0.19
CA ALA A 254 -6.41 11.25 -0.82
C ALA A 254 -7.68 11.94 -0.32
N PHE A 255 -8.08 11.67 0.92
CA PHE A 255 -9.23 12.27 1.56
C PHE A 255 -9.07 13.78 1.73
N ILE A 256 -7.96 14.22 2.34
CA ILE A 256 -7.68 15.64 2.59
C ILE A 256 -7.63 16.41 1.27
N VAL A 257 -6.90 15.89 0.28
CA VAL A 257 -6.77 16.52 -1.04
C VAL A 257 -8.12 16.54 -1.75
N GLY A 258 -8.83 15.42 -1.80
CA GLY A 258 -10.13 15.32 -2.46
C GLY A 258 -11.16 16.30 -1.90
N MET A 259 -11.24 16.41 -0.58
CA MET A 259 -12.16 17.31 0.11
C MET A 259 -11.83 18.80 -0.07
N ARG A 260 -10.55 19.15 -0.29
CA ARG A 260 -10.13 20.52 -0.62
C ARG A 260 -10.35 20.88 -2.09
N HIS A 261 -10.44 19.88 -2.96
CA HIS A 261 -10.48 20.02 -4.41
C HIS A 261 -11.75 19.42 -5.02
N LEU A 262 -12.90 19.62 -4.38
CA LEU A 262 -14.20 19.08 -4.85
C LEU A 262 -14.61 19.60 -6.23
N ALA A 263 -14.07 20.72 -6.70
CA ALA A 263 -14.23 21.18 -8.09
C ALA A 263 -13.55 20.25 -9.11
N HIS A 264 -12.57 19.46 -8.67
CA HIS A 264 -11.84 18.49 -9.50
C HIS A 264 -12.34 17.05 -9.35
N PHE A 265 -12.93 16.68 -8.21
CA PHE A 265 -13.31 15.30 -7.91
C PHE A 265 -14.79 15.16 -7.53
N ALA A 266 -15.48 14.19 -8.13
CA ALA A 266 -16.85 13.83 -7.77
C ALA A 266 -16.97 12.56 -6.94
N TYR A 267 -15.92 11.75 -6.87
CA TYR A 267 -15.91 10.47 -6.16
C TYR A 267 -14.71 10.42 -5.22
N LEU A 268 -14.95 10.10 -3.95
CA LEU A 268 -13.91 9.99 -2.93
C LEU A 268 -14.00 8.62 -2.25
N GLY A 269 -12.87 7.92 -2.16
CA GLY A 269 -12.75 6.63 -1.48
C GLY A 269 -11.72 6.65 -0.34
N GLU A 270 -12.12 6.19 0.83
CA GLU A 270 -11.27 6.15 2.01
C GLU A 270 -11.24 4.72 2.55
N PHE A 271 -10.04 4.10 2.57
CA PHE A 271 -9.88 2.72 3.03
C PHE A 271 -9.02 2.66 4.30
N SER A 272 -9.67 2.39 5.42
CA SER A 272 -9.07 2.03 6.72
C SER A 272 -8.12 3.05 7.32
N THR A 273 -8.43 4.34 7.20
CA THR A 273 -7.63 5.40 7.85
C THR A 273 -7.85 5.46 9.35
N GLY A 274 -9.11 5.32 9.78
CA GLY A 274 -9.56 5.84 11.08
C GLY A 274 -9.24 7.32 11.28
N LEU A 275 -9.08 8.09 10.19
CA LEU A 275 -8.59 9.48 10.05
C LEU A 275 -8.81 10.30 11.33
N PHE A 276 -7.85 10.49 12.23
CA PHE A 276 -6.76 9.60 12.55
C PHE A 276 -6.79 9.42 14.07
N GLY A 277 -7.22 8.26 14.52
CA GLY A 277 -7.15 7.76 15.88
C GLY A 277 -7.05 6.23 15.81
N GLY A 278 -6.55 5.59 16.87
CA GLY A 278 -6.43 4.12 16.94
C GLY A 278 -5.14 3.52 16.39
N ALA A 279 -4.19 4.33 15.91
CA ALA A 279 -2.85 3.87 15.55
C ALA A 279 -1.91 3.93 16.77
N GLN A 280 -2.01 2.96 17.68
CA GLN A 280 -0.98 2.79 18.71
C GLN A 280 0.19 2.01 18.11
N THR A 281 1.31 2.69 17.87
CA THR A 281 2.61 2.01 17.66
C THR A 281 3.57 2.50 18.73
N LYS A 282 4.04 1.61 19.61
CA LYS A 282 5.21 1.89 20.45
C LYS A 282 6.45 1.77 19.57
N PRO A 283 7.49 2.61 19.76
CA PRO A 283 7.65 3.62 20.81
C PRO A 283 6.95 4.94 20.52
N TRP A 284 6.38 5.10 19.32
CA TRP A 284 5.96 6.40 18.83
C TRP A 284 4.76 6.99 19.54
N ASN A 285 3.90 6.18 20.18
CA ASN A 285 2.70 6.57 20.93
C ASN A 285 2.00 7.81 20.36
N VAL A 286 1.95 7.91 19.03
CA VAL A 286 1.35 9.05 18.34
C VAL A 286 -0.12 8.73 18.33
N GLY A 287 -0.78 9.01 19.46
CA GLY A 287 -2.20 9.29 19.44
C GLY A 287 -2.36 10.43 18.46
N TYR A 288 -2.72 10.10 17.22
CA TYR A 288 -3.08 11.12 16.26
C TYR A 288 -4.16 11.98 16.94
N ALA A 289 -3.92 13.28 17.01
CA ALA A 289 -4.86 14.22 17.60
C ALA A 289 -6.24 14.04 16.93
N ALA A 290 -7.33 14.23 17.68
CA ALA A 290 -8.68 14.14 17.15
C ALA A 290 -8.76 14.93 15.83
N TYR A 291 -8.96 14.20 14.73
CA TYR A 291 -9.03 14.78 13.40
C TYR A 291 -10.37 15.49 13.27
N ASP A 292 -10.32 16.78 13.00
CA ASP A 292 -11.48 17.62 12.72
C ASP A 292 -11.46 17.99 11.23
N PRO A 293 -12.27 17.32 10.39
CA PRO A 293 -12.32 17.60 8.96
C PRO A 293 -12.61 19.08 8.64
N GLY A 294 -13.38 19.77 9.50
CA GLY A 294 -13.71 21.20 9.34
C GLY A 294 -12.51 22.12 9.57
N LYS A 295 -11.49 21.70 10.33
CA LYS A 295 -10.26 22.50 10.46
C LYS A 295 -9.33 22.35 9.25
N VAL A 296 -9.38 21.21 8.58
CA VAL A 296 -8.53 20.94 7.40
C VAL A 296 -9.13 21.55 6.14
N ALA A 297 -10.46 21.50 6.03
CA ALA A 297 -11.22 22.11 4.95
C ALA A 297 -12.42 22.88 5.55
N PRO A 298 -12.27 24.18 5.85
CA PRO A 298 -13.29 25.01 6.52
C PRO A 298 -14.65 25.04 5.83
N ASP A 299 -14.69 24.89 4.50
CA ASP A 299 -15.90 24.84 3.67
C ASP A 299 -16.40 23.42 3.38
N LEU A 300 -15.77 22.40 3.95
CA LEU A 300 -16.07 21.00 3.62
C LEU A 300 -17.53 20.67 3.86
N TYR A 301 -18.05 20.99 5.04
CA TYR A 301 -19.42 20.60 5.36
C TYR A 301 -20.46 21.35 4.53
N ASP A 302 -20.17 22.60 4.14
CA ASP A 302 -21.04 23.36 3.25
C ASP A 302 -21.06 22.81 1.82
N SER A 303 -19.99 22.11 1.39
CA SER A 303 -19.89 21.58 0.03
C SER A 303 -20.98 20.57 -0.33
N VAL A 304 -21.62 19.94 0.66
CA VAL A 304 -22.68 18.95 0.49
C VAL A 304 -23.93 19.55 -0.18
N SER A 305 -24.15 20.85 0.02
CA SER A 305 -25.31 21.59 -0.48
C SER A 305 -25.00 22.52 -1.65
N ARG A 306 -23.72 22.67 -2.03
CA ARG A 306 -23.28 23.54 -3.13
C ARG A 306 -23.25 22.78 -4.46
N ASP A 307 -23.98 23.29 -5.45
CA ASP A 307 -23.92 22.79 -6.83
C ASP A 307 -22.48 22.91 -7.37
N GLY A 308 -22.01 21.87 -8.05
CA GLY A 308 -20.64 21.80 -8.57
C GLY A 308 -19.57 21.28 -7.61
N THR A 309 -19.87 21.12 -6.32
CA THR A 309 -18.96 20.49 -5.34
C THR A 309 -19.54 19.27 -4.64
N ARG A 310 -20.85 19.03 -4.77
CA ARG A 310 -21.50 17.83 -4.21
C ARG A 310 -20.86 16.55 -4.73
N LEU A 311 -20.44 15.66 -3.83
CA LEU A 311 -19.91 14.34 -4.19
C LEU A 311 -21.02 13.46 -4.77
N ARG A 312 -20.69 12.74 -5.85
CA ARG A 312 -21.49 11.60 -6.35
C ARG A 312 -21.34 10.38 -5.47
N LEU A 313 -20.16 10.22 -4.88
CA LEU A 313 -19.85 9.14 -3.96
C LEU A 313 -18.84 9.60 -2.92
N LEU A 314 -19.21 9.44 -1.65
CA LEU A 314 -18.29 9.38 -0.53
C LEU A 314 -18.28 7.94 -0.04
N TYR A 315 -17.18 7.23 -0.24
CA TYR A 315 -17.02 5.84 0.15
C TYR A 315 -16.02 5.72 1.29
N MET A 316 -16.38 4.97 2.33
CA MET A 316 -15.53 4.71 3.48
C MET A 316 -15.54 3.21 3.78
N SER A 317 -14.40 2.66 4.18
CA SER A 317 -14.32 1.24 4.54
C SER A 317 -13.28 0.95 5.60
N VAL A 318 -13.47 -0.13 6.35
CA VAL A 318 -12.50 -0.59 7.36
C VAL A 318 -12.57 -2.10 7.58
N GLY A 319 -11.46 -2.69 8.02
CA GLY A 319 -11.45 -4.07 8.48
C GLY A 319 -12.26 -4.25 9.76
N SER A 320 -13.03 -5.33 9.87
CA SER A 320 -13.83 -5.64 11.07
C SER A 320 -12.99 -5.86 12.32
N GLN A 321 -11.72 -6.23 12.14
CA GLN A 321 -10.73 -6.47 13.19
C GLN A 321 -9.66 -5.37 13.24
N ASP A 322 -9.79 -4.31 12.44
CA ASP A 322 -8.84 -3.20 12.44
C ASP A 322 -9.00 -2.42 13.77
N PRO A 323 -7.92 -2.14 14.52
CA PRO A 323 -7.99 -1.31 15.72
C PRO A 323 -8.53 0.11 15.44
N ARG A 324 -8.55 0.54 14.17
CA ARG A 324 -9.13 1.82 13.72
C ARG A 324 -10.65 1.78 13.55
N ALA A 325 -11.29 0.61 13.55
CA ALA A 325 -12.72 0.49 13.25
C ALA A 325 -13.64 1.36 14.14
N PRO A 326 -13.40 1.51 15.47
CA PRO A 326 -14.18 2.44 16.29
C PRO A 326 -14.05 3.90 15.85
N TYR A 327 -12.84 4.34 15.52
CA TYR A 327 -12.55 5.70 15.05
C TYR A 327 -13.15 5.96 13.68
N GLN A 328 -13.08 4.98 12.79
CA GLN A 328 -13.72 5.06 11.47
C GLN A 328 -15.23 5.28 11.60
N ARG A 329 -15.89 4.57 12.52
CA ARG A 329 -17.32 4.76 12.78
C ARG A 329 -17.62 6.15 13.33
N GLN A 330 -16.74 6.73 14.15
CA GLN A 330 -16.89 8.10 14.60
C GLN A 330 -16.81 9.11 13.44
N VAL A 331 -15.83 8.94 12.55
CA VAL A 331 -15.72 9.76 11.33
C VAL A 331 -16.99 9.65 10.49
N LEU A 332 -17.48 8.43 10.24
CA LEU A 332 -18.74 8.19 9.53
C LEU A 332 -19.89 8.99 10.14
N SER A 333 -20.10 8.87 11.46
CA SER A 333 -21.16 9.60 12.16
C SER A 333 -20.99 11.12 12.09
N THR A 334 -19.76 11.63 12.09
CA THR A 334 -19.51 13.07 11.87
C THR A 334 -19.96 13.51 10.48
N PHE A 335 -19.69 12.74 9.42
CA PHE A 335 -20.12 13.08 8.08
C PHE A 335 -21.65 12.99 7.91
N GLU A 336 -22.27 11.96 8.46
CA GLU A 336 -23.74 11.81 8.47
C GLU A 336 -24.42 12.98 9.20
N ALA A 337 -23.88 13.42 10.34
CA ALA A 337 -24.40 14.55 11.10
C ALA A 337 -24.33 15.90 10.33
N HIS A 338 -23.43 16.00 9.34
CA HIS A 338 -23.30 17.17 8.47
C HIS A 338 -23.97 16.98 7.10
N GLY A 339 -24.87 16.00 6.97
CA GLY A 339 -25.73 15.82 5.80
C GLY A 339 -25.09 15.07 4.63
N PHE A 340 -23.91 14.49 4.79
CA PHE A 340 -23.37 13.55 3.81
C PHE A 340 -24.09 12.21 3.91
N GLU A 341 -24.09 11.45 2.81
CA GLU A 341 -24.61 10.08 2.76
C GLU A 341 -23.48 9.12 2.35
N PRO A 342 -22.51 8.82 3.24
CA PRO A 342 -21.39 7.97 2.88
C PRO A 342 -21.84 6.52 2.64
N VAL A 343 -21.31 5.88 1.61
CA VAL A 343 -21.35 4.42 1.48
C VAL A 343 -20.29 3.85 2.41
N PHE A 344 -20.71 3.18 3.48
CA PHE A 344 -19.80 2.53 4.41
C PHE A 344 -19.75 1.01 4.23
N LYS A 345 -18.55 0.43 4.18
CA LYS A 345 -18.34 -1.02 4.10
C LYS A 345 -17.40 -1.51 5.19
N THR A 346 -17.61 -2.76 5.62
CA THR A 346 -16.69 -3.46 6.50
C THR A 346 -16.36 -4.82 5.90
N PHE A 347 -15.08 -5.19 5.93
CA PHE A 347 -14.58 -6.46 5.42
C PHE A 347 -13.90 -7.25 6.52
N LYS A 348 -13.94 -8.59 6.46
CA LYS A 348 -13.19 -9.44 7.40
C LYS A 348 -11.69 -9.19 7.23
N GLY A 349 -10.98 -8.97 8.33
CA GLY A 349 -9.56 -8.64 8.36
C GLY A 349 -9.26 -7.47 9.29
N ALA A 350 -7.98 -7.28 9.59
CA ALA A 350 -7.50 -6.12 10.34
C ALA A 350 -7.01 -5.04 9.37
N HIS A 351 -5.83 -4.47 9.61
CA HIS A 351 -5.24 -3.43 8.77
C HIS A 351 -4.34 -4.04 7.68
N ASP A 352 -4.98 -4.74 6.74
CA ASP A 352 -4.35 -5.71 5.82
C ASP A 352 -4.78 -5.55 4.36
N TRP A 353 -3.96 -6.06 3.44
CA TRP A 353 -4.25 -6.04 2.01
C TRP A 353 -5.52 -6.78 1.59
N LYS A 354 -5.94 -7.82 2.32
CA LYS A 354 -7.25 -8.44 2.06
C LYS A 354 -8.40 -7.46 2.22
N VAL A 355 -8.31 -6.53 3.17
CA VAL A 355 -9.32 -5.47 3.35
C VAL A 355 -9.19 -4.44 2.23
N PHE A 356 -7.98 -3.94 1.96
CA PHE A 356 -7.78 -2.89 0.94
C PHE A 356 -8.16 -3.35 -0.47
N SER A 357 -7.83 -4.59 -0.82
CA SER A 357 -8.17 -5.18 -2.12
C SER A 357 -9.69 -5.33 -2.27
N ASN A 358 -10.39 -5.83 -1.24
CA ASN A 358 -11.85 -5.91 -1.24
C ASN A 358 -12.51 -4.50 -1.28
N SER A 359 -11.93 -3.52 -0.58
CA SER A 359 -12.39 -2.13 -0.64
C SER A 359 -12.28 -1.54 -2.04
N LEU A 360 -11.16 -1.77 -2.75
CA LEU A 360 -11.01 -1.35 -4.15
C LEU A 360 -12.04 -2.04 -5.04
N ALA A 361 -12.26 -3.35 -4.88
CA ALA A 361 -13.20 -4.11 -5.69
C ALA A 361 -14.64 -3.61 -5.55
N ASP A 362 -15.11 -3.30 -4.34
CA ASP A 362 -16.46 -2.73 -4.13
C ASP A 362 -16.53 -1.27 -4.57
N PHE A 363 -15.51 -0.46 -4.28
CA PHE A 363 -15.47 0.96 -4.66
C PHE A 363 -15.46 1.16 -6.18
N ALA A 364 -14.60 0.46 -6.91
CA ALA A 364 -14.45 0.60 -8.36
C ALA A 364 -15.74 0.24 -9.11
N GLN A 365 -16.55 -0.69 -8.58
CA GLN A 365 -17.87 -1.00 -9.15
C GLN A 365 -18.85 0.17 -9.06
N ARG A 366 -18.64 1.14 -8.18
CA ARG A 366 -19.55 2.28 -7.96
C ARG A 366 -19.12 3.54 -8.71
N LEU A 367 -17.93 3.54 -9.30
CA LEU A 367 -17.37 4.73 -9.94
C LEU A 367 -17.98 5.01 -11.30
N PHE A 368 -18.10 6.30 -11.61
CA PHE A 368 -18.41 6.82 -12.95
C PHE A 368 -19.72 6.27 -13.54
N ARG A 369 -20.72 6.06 -12.67
CA ARG A 369 -22.09 5.69 -13.00
C ARG A 369 -23.04 6.86 -12.83
#